data_AF-A0A0D9XI52-F1
#
_entry.id   AF-A0A0D9XI52-F1
#
_cell.length_a   1.000
_cell.length_b   1.000
_cell.length_c   1.000
_cell.angle_alpha   90.00
_cell.angle_beta   90.00
_cell.angle_gamma   90.00
#
_symmetry.space_group_name_H-M   'P 1'
#
loop_
_entity.id
_entity.type
_entity.pdbx_description
1 polymer ?
#
loop_
_entity_poly.entity_id
_entity_poly.type
_entity_poly.pdbx_seq_one_letter_code
_entity_poly.pdbx_strand_id
1 'polypeptide(L)'
;MDRVTEEATEEKAVEETTMADQIDRLHSTLVARRDFGPGCFVGEPFFVPDNVNEDSKEDNGYVVCYMHKEDSGESQFVVMDAWSSELDIITEVRLPGRVPYGFHGLFVMQAKLLSQQQ
;
A
#
# COMPACT_ATOMS: atom_id res chain seq x y z
N MET A 1 -3.02 28.02 62.61
CA MET A 1 -2.02 27.10 62.05
C MET A 1 -2.73 25.79 61.86
N ASP A 2 -2.99 25.39 60.62
CA ASP A 2 -2.49 24.12 60.08
C ASP A 2 -2.63 24.17 58.56
N ARG A 3 -1.61 23.65 57.89
CA ARG A 3 -1.31 23.76 56.46
C ARG A 3 -1.17 22.35 55.91
N VAL A 4 -1.31 22.26 54.58
CA VAL A 4 -0.97 21.15 53.65
C VAL A 4 -1.94 19.94 53.73
N THR A 5 -2.44 19.31 52.65
CA THR A 5 -1.93 19.06 51.28
C THR A 5 -3.04 18.92 50.22
N GLU A 6 -2.67 19.23 48.96
CA GLU A 6 -3.34 18.86 47.71
C GLU A 6 -3.59 17.35 47.59
N GLU A 7 -4.67 16.98 46.90
CA GLU A 7 -4.61 15.93 45.88
C GLU A 7 -5.76 16.14 44.88
N ALA A 8 -5.42 16.64 43.68
CA ALA A 8 -6.30 16.61 42.53
C ALA A 8 -6.29 15.18 41.98
N THR A 9 -7.45 14.53 41.91
CA THR A 9 -7.61 13.27 41.19
C THR A 9 -8.41 13.51 39.91
N GLU A 10 -7.68 13.35 38.82
CA GLU A 10 -8.10 13.44 37.43
C GLU A 10 -8.92 12.19 37.09
N GLU A 11 -10.24 12.31 37.14
CA GLU A 11 -11.14 11.20 36.81
C GLU A 11 -11.21 11.06 35.28
N LYS A 12 -10.35 10.15 34.81
CA LYS A 12 -10.19 9.67 33.44
C LYS A 12 -11.54 9.21 32.90
N ALA A 13 -12.12 9.97 31.96
CA ALA A 13 -13.26 9.53 31.17
C ALA A 13 -12.87 8.26 30.41
N VAL A 14 -13.36 7.11 30.89
CA VAL A 14 -13.35 5.86 30.13
C VAL A 14 -14.48 5.99 29.13
N GLU A 15 -14.12 6.29 27.89
CA GLU A 15 -15.04 6.32 26.76
C GLU A 15 -15.65 4.92 26.61
N GLU A 16 -16.94 4.80 26.93
CA GLU A 16 -17.74 3.59 26.74
C GLU A 16 -17.79 3.24 25.25
N THR A 17 -16.80 2.45 24.82
CA THR A 17 -16.80 1.82 23.51
C THR A 17 -17.92 0.80 23.48
N THR A 18 -18.93 1.04 22.66
CA THR A 18 -20.12 0.18 22.61
C THR A 18 -19.79 -1.16 21.97
N MET A 19 -20.55 -2.21 22.31
CA MET A 19 -20.35 -3.56 21.73
C MET A 19 -20.48 -3.60 20.20
N ALA A 20 -21.12 -2.59 19.58
CA ALA A 20 -21.15 -2.44 18.13
C ALA A 20 -19.75 -2.15 17.54
N ASP A 21 -18.92 -1.37 18.24
CA ASP A 21 -17.55 -1.05 17.84
C ASP A 21 -16.62 -2.27 17.97
N GLN A 22 -16.98 -3.22 18.82
CA GLN A 22 -16.26 -4.50 18.98
C GLN A 22 -16.68 -5.55 17.94
N ILE A 23 -17.90 -5.46 17.39
CA ILE A 23 -18.41 -6.38 16.36
C ILE A 23 -17.83 -6.04 14.98
N ASP A 24 -17.55 -4.77 14.68
CA ASP A 24 -16.89 -4.37 13.42
C ASP A 24 -15.42 -4.81 13.36
N ARG A 25 -14.80 -5.13 14.50
CA ARG A 25 -13.44 -5.69 14.58
C ARG A 25 -13.35 -7.18 14.23
N LEU A 26 -14.48 -7.84 13.91
CA LEU A 26 -14.52 -9.26 13.60
C LEU A 26 -14.52 -9.61 12.11
N HIS A 27 -14.27 -8.66 11.20
CA HIS A 27 -13.64 -8.80 9.86
C HIS A 27 -13.82 -7.50 9.07
N SER A 28 -13.29 -6.37 9.57
CA SER A 28 -13.26 -5.14 8.77
C SER A 28 -12.38 -5.40 7.53
N THR A 29 -13.00 -5.58 6.36
CA THR A 29 -12.25 -5.68 5.11
C THR A 29 -11.81 -4.28 4.72
N LEU A 30 -10.51 -4.01 4.84
CA LEU A 30 -9.90 -2.81 4.29
C LEU A 30 -9.75 -3.00 2.77
N VAL A 31 -10.25 -2.05 1.99
CA VAL A 31 -10.06 -2.00 0.53
C VAL A 31 -9.33 -0.71 0.19
N ALA A 32 -8.09 -0.84 -0.27
CA ALA A 32 -7.29 0.30 -0.72
C ALA A 32 -7.56 0.60 -2.21
N ARG A 33 -7.52 1.89 -2.58
CA ARG A 33 -7.68 2.35 -3.97
C ARG A 33 -6.70 3.49 -4.26
N ARG A 34 -6.08 3.45 -5.44
CA ARG A 34 -5.28 4.56 -5.97
C ARG A 34 -5.92 5.14 -7.22
N ASP A 35 -6.33 6.40 -7.14
CA ASP A 35 -6.73 7.21 -8.29
C ASP A 35 -5.54 8.03 -8.80
N PHE A 36 -5.16 7.87 -10.07
CA PHE A 36 -4.06 8.62 -10.70
C PHE A 36 -4.49 9.97 -11.29
N GLY A 37 -5.77 10.33 -11.13
CA GLY A 37 -6.36 11.55 -11.65
C GLY A 37 -6.87 11.43 -13.09
N PRO A 38 -7.54 12.47 -13.60
CA PRO A 38 -8.14 12.48 -14.94
C PRO A 38 -7.09 12.30 -16.04
N GLY A 39 -7.39 11.48 -17.05
CA GLY A 39 -6.51 11.24 -18.20
C GLY A 39 -5.32 10.30 -17.90
N CYS A 40 -5.22 9.80 -16.67
CA CYS A 40 -4.23 8.81 -16.26
C CYS A 40 -4.87 7.43 -16.20
N PHE A 41 -4.33 6.48 -16.94
CA PHE A 41 -4.83 5.11 -17.00
C PHE A 41 -3.71 4.11 -16.74
N VAL A 42 -4.02 3.01 -16.07
CA VAL A 42 -3.04 1.98 -15.72
C VAL A 42 -3.30 0.67 -16.47
N GLY A 43 -2.23 -0.10 -16.69
CA GLY A 43 -2.33 -1.51 -17.08
C GLY A 43 -2.65 -2.42 -15.89
N GLU A 44 -2.39 -3.72 -16.05
CA GLU A 44 -2.50 -4.69 -14.95
C GLU A 44 -1.56 -4.30 -13.78
N PRO A 45 -2.09 -4.16 -12.55
CA PRO A 45 -1.25 -4.10 -11.35
C PRO A 45 -0.79 -5.50 -10.95
N PHE A 46 0.46 -5.66 -10.55
CA PHE A 46 0.96 -6.94 -10.04
C PHE A 46 1.80 -6.75 -8.78
N PHE A 47 1.76 -7.77 -7.92
CA PHE A 47 2.43 -7.76 -6.61
C PHE A 47 3.89 -8.22 -6.71
N VAL A 48 4.75 -7.58 -5.92
CA VAL A 48 6.16 -7.91 -5.76
C VAL A 48 6.47 -8.02 -4.26
N PRO A 49 6.82 -9.20 -3.72
CA PRO A 49 7.11 -9.35 -2.30
C PRO A 49 8.41 -8.64 -1.91
N ASP A 50 8.45 -7.98 -0.75
CA ASP A 50 9.64 -7.27 -0.24
C ASP A 50 10.70 -8.26 0.28
N ASN A 51 10.27 -9.40 0.84
CA ASN A 51 11.15 -10.45 1.37
C ASN A 51 10.56 -11.85 1.16
N VAL A 52 11.43 -12.81 0.84
CA VAL A 52 11.05 -14.23 0.63
C VAL A 52 11.14 -15.08 1.91
N ASN A 53 11.31 -14.45 3.08
CA ASN A 53 11.33 -15.17 4.35
C ASN A 53 9.93 -15.69 4.67
N GLU A 54 9.84 -16.94 5.12
CA GLU A 54 8.55 -17.64 5.35
C GLU A 54 7.65 -16.95 6.40
N ASP A 55 8.21 -16.09 7.24
CA ASP A 55 7.48 -15.37 8.30
C ASP A 55 6.90 -14.01 7.85
N SER A 56 7.05 -13.62 6.58
CA SER A 56 6.46 -12.38 6.08
C SER A 56 4.95 -12.53 5.87
N LYS A 57 4.21 -11.45 6.13
CA LYS A 57 2.77 -11.41 5.85
C LYS A 57 2.55 -11.39 4.33
N GLU A 58 1.43 -11.98 3.88
CA GLU A 58 1.10 -12.17 2.45
C GLU A 58 1.23 -10.88 1.63
N ASP A 59 0.75 -9.77 2.19
CA ASP A 59 0.68 -8.43 1.62
C ASP A 59 1.92 -7.57 1.93
N ASN A 60 2.97 -8.13 2.53
CA ASN A 60 4.22 -7.43 2.76
C ASN A 60 5.06 -7.32 1.48
N GLY A 61 4.84 -6.24 0.74
CA GLY A 61 5.51 -5.99 -0.52
C GLY A 61 5.01 -4.74 -1.21
N TYR A 62 5.05 -4.80 -2.54
CA TYR A 62 4.77 -3.68 -3.41
C TYR A 62 3.71 -4.06 -4.42
N VAL A 63 2.84 -3.11 -4.76
CA VAL A 63 2.02 -3.17 -5.97
C VAL A 63 2.67 -2.27 -7.01
N VAL A 64 2.94 -2.81 -8.19
CA VAL A 64 3.53 -2.05 -9.29
C VAL A 64 2.61 -2.04 -10.51
N CYS A 65 2.66 -0.96 -11.29
CA CYS A 65 1.91 -0.85 -12.52
C CYS A 65 2.57 0.13 -13.50
N TYR A 66 2.24 0.01 -14.79
CA TYR A 66 2.49 1.06 -15.77
C TYR A 66 1.31 2.03 -15.79
N MET A 67 1.59 3.31 -15.55
CA MET A 67 0.62 4.40 -15.69
C MET A 67 0.92 5.18 -16.97
N HIS A 68 -0.13 5.53 -17.71
CA HIS A 68 -0.06 6.32 -18.92
C HIS A 68 -0.91 7.58 -18.80
N LYS A 69 -0.31 8.73 -19.12
CA LYS A 69 -0.99 10.01 -19.23
C LYS A 69 -1.36 10.25 -20.70
N GLU A 70 -2.65 10.25 -21.00
CA GLU A 70 -3.16 10.42 -22.37
C GLU A 70 -2.91 11.82 -22.95
N ASP A 71 -2.81 12.84 -22.10
CA ASP A 71 -2.61 14.23 -22.50
C ASP A 71 -1.23 14.51 -23.11
N SER A 72 -0.20 13.89 -22.53
CA SER A 72 1.21 14.12 -22.80
C SER A 72 1.86 12.95 -23.52
N GLY A 73 1.20 11.80 -23.56
CA GLY A 73 1.75 10.56 -24.11
C GLY A 73 2.76 9.87 -23.18
N GLU A 74 2.98 10.41 -21.97
CA GLU A 74 4.00 9.91 -21.05
C GLU A 74 3.60 8.59 -20.39
N SER A 75 4.59 7.74 -20.12
CA SER A 75 4.41 6.53 -19.32
C SER A 75 5.35 6.55 -18.13
N GLN A 76 4.86 6.05 -17.00
CA GLN A 76 5.60 5.89 -15.77
C GLN A 76 5.46 4.45 -15.26
N PHE A 77 6.51 3.92 -14.68
CA PHE A 77 6.45 2.73 -13.85
C PHE A 77 6.29 3.17 -12.39
N VAL A 78 5.16 2.84 -11.78
CA VAL A 78 4.78 3.27 -10.44
C VAL A 78 4.97 2.12 -9.46
N VAL A 79 5.57 2.41 -8.31
CA VAL A 79 5.75 1.47 -7.20
C VAL A 79 5.00 1.99 -5.99
N MET A 80 4.09 1.18 -5.46
CA MET A 80 3.25 1.49 -4.31
C MET A 80 3.50 0.52 -3.17
N ASP A 81 3.37 1.00 -1.93
CA ASP A 81 3.34 0.16 -0.74
C ASP A 81 2.05 -0.66 -0.70
N ALA A 82 2.14 -1.99 -0.69
CA ALA A 82 0.98 -2.87 -0.65
C ALA A 82 0.30 -2.90 0.73
N TRP A 83 1.01 -2.53 1.80
CA TRP A 83 0.49 -2.50 3.17
C TRP A 83 -0.29 -1.21 3.46
N SER A 84 -0.07 -0.15 2.67
CA SER A 84 -0.75 1.14 2.85
C SER A 84 -2.25 1.02 2.57
N SER A 85 -3.06 1.64 3.43
CA SER A 85 -4.53 1.73 3.24
C SER A 85 -4.95 2.49 2.00
N GLU A 86 -4.03 3.25 1.39
CA GLU A 86 -4.27 4.10 0.21
C GLU A 86 -3.34 3.76 -0.97
N LEU A 87 -2.56 2.66 -0.90
CA LEU A 87 -1.53 2.29 -1.87
C LEU A 87 -0.53 3.43 -2.14
N ASP A 88 0.14 3.91 -1.08
CA ASP A 88 1.07 5.03 -1.17
C ASP A 88 2.18 4.82 -2.19
N ILE A 89 2.34 5.79 -3.10
CA ILE A 89 3.39 5.79 -4.10
C ILE A 89 4.73 6.03 -3.40
N ILE A 90 5.57 5.00 -3.43
CA ILE A 90 6.94 5.05 -2.93
C ILE A 90 7.83 5.74 -3.96
N THR A 91 7.65 5.39 -5.24
CA THR A 91 8.43 5.98 -6.33
C THR A 91 7.74 5.85 -7.68
N GLU A 92 8.11 6.73 -8.61
CA GLU A 92 7.69 6.73 -10.00
C GLU A 92 8.90 6.86 -10.91
N VAL A 93 9.04 5.95 -11.87
CA VAL A 93 10.10 5.98 -12.87
C VAL A 93 9.52 6.41 -14.21
N ARG A 94 9.87 7.60 -14.68
CA ARG A 94 9.48 8.06 -16.02
C ARG A 94 10.18 7.22 -17.09
N LEU A 95 9.41 6.70 -18.03
CA LEU A 95 9.92 5.86 -19.11
C LEU A 95 10.31 6.71 -20.33
N PRO A 96 11.33 6.29 -21.10
CA PRO A 96 11.79 7.03 -22.27
C PRO A 96 10.81 6.99 -23.45
N GLY A 97 9.77 6.15 -23.38
CA GLY A 97 8.75 6.02 -24.42
C GLY A 97 7.44 5.47 -23.85
N ARG A 98 6.39 5.53 -24.67
CA ARG A 98 5.06 5.05 -24.30
C ARG A 98 5.04 3.53 -24.15
N VAL A 99 4.48 3.05 -23.05
CA VAL A 99 4.08 1.65 -22.87
C VAL A 99 2.61 1.52 -23.29
N PRO A 100 2.29 0.75 -24.34
CA PRO A 100 0.90 0.52 -24.74
C PRO A 100 0.14 -0.32 -23.71
N TYR A 101 -1.20 -0.22 -23.73
CA TYR A 101 -2.06 -1.09 -22.93
C TYR A 101 -1.83 -2.56 -23.30
N GLY A 102 -1.51 -3.35 -22.28
CA GLY A 102 -1.22 -4.77 -22.40
C GLY A 102 -2.25 -5.65 -21.69
N PHE A 103 -1.89 -6.92 -21.54
CA PHE A 103 -2.63 -7.89 -20.73
C PHE A 103 -1.84 -8.18 -19.46
N HIS A 104 -1.27 -9.38 -19.36
CA HIS A 104 -0.63 -9.86 -18.15
C HIS A 104 0.87 -9.54 -18.09
N GLY A 105 1.36 -9.27 -16.89
CA GLY A 105 2.76 -9.10 -16.52
C GLY A 105 3.28 -10.23 -15.63
N LEU A 106 4.60 -10.28 -15.47
CA LEU A 106 5.28 -11.18 -14.56
C LEU A 106 6.48 -10.47 -13.95
N PHE A 107 6.63 -10.55 -12.63
CA PHE A 107 7.88 -10.19 -11.96
C PHE A 107 8.75 -11.43 -11.79
N VAL A 108 9.99 -11.37 -12.28
CA VAL A 108 10.95 -12.48 -12.14
C VAL A 108 12.07 -12.04 -11.22
N MET A 109 12.18 -12.72 -10.09
CA MET A 109 13.28 -12.53 -9.15
C MET A 109 14.63 -12.81 -9.82
N GLN A 110 15.67 -12.05 -9.43
CA GLN A 110 17.02 -12.23 -9.96
C GLN A 110 17.52 -13.68 -9.86
N ALA A 111 17.28 -14.34 -8.72
CA ALA A 111 17.66 -15.74 -8.52
C ALA A 111 17.03 -16.67 -9.57
N LYS A 112 15.77 -16.42 -9.95
CA LYS A 112 15.08 -17.20 -10.99
C LYS A 112 15.65 -16.92 -12.37
N LEU A 113 15.95 -15.67 -12.70
CA LEU A 113 16.60 -15.31 -13.96
C LEU A 113 17.99 -15.98 -14.09
N LEU A 114 18.79 -15.96 -13.03
CA LEU A 114 20.13 -16.58 -13.00
C LEU A 114 20.06 -18.10 -13.21
N SER A 115 19.00 -18.77 -12.73
CA SER A 115 18.82 -20.21 -12.93
C SER A 115 18.54 -20.62 -14.39
N GLN A 116 18.18 -19.67 -15.28
CA GLN A 116 17.89 -19.95 -16.69
C GLN A 116 19.13 -19.98 -17.57
N GLN A 117 20.31 -19.59 -17.06
CA GLN A 117 21.57 -19.59 -17.81
C GLN A 117 22.32 -20.95 -17.77
N GLN A 118 21.63 -22.03 -17.36
CA GLN A 118 22.18 -23.38 -17.28
C GLN A 118 21.91 -24.21 -18.54
#